data_AF-A0A0X3TC85-F1
#
_entry.id   AF-A0A0X3TC85-F1
#
_cell.length_a   1.000
_cell.length_b   1.000
_cell.length_c   1.000
_cell.angle_alpha   90.00
_cell.angle_beta   90.00
_cell.angle_gamma   90.00
#
_symmetry.space_group_name_H-M   'P 1'
#
loop_
_entity.id
_entity.type
_entity.pdbx_description
1 polymer ?
#
loop_
_entity_poly.entity_id
_entity_poly.type
_entity_poly.pdbx_seq_one_letter_code
_entity_poly.pdbx_strand_id
1 'polypeptide(L)'
;MGSRLAVIIVADIVGYSGMMARDEKSGIAAVREINDTKLVPICDRHGGEILKRLGDGWIIAFGSITTALDCATEIQSKLAKHPMIKLRIGGHLGEITEDEDEFYGTGINLAARLEAEAPPGGIMISQDLFRQLSGSLAAQFESAGLLELKNIPDPVEGFYWSPKPKVAPEEDKRPVIVVEKIEFGPNDEDTKAAALELRDQLLMNLSKRTGIRVVDALTAMTLDPTYFLRGRLRMAASKARLSISLVLSETGEPSFSQNYQGETADIFAFFDETAAQVNADIRNHLNNFDAERVKHMPIEEMGISDLLARVASTGQSGKHKEWLDARKYLDRALELNPEHPMVLAMSSMGDILFARTRFEEIEPCKADLLESALNRALVSMPKSDYLFAVRGMCFLFGKKDFKSAKRDCHHSLKLNPTYYFGRLILSMVEIAEGKFDDALATLEQVEGLATEMSYEPMRQVNLAVCLYCSGDFQGCANALDSVIQLQPGFWTLHRFKAIVLRKLGDTDAAAASDAVADALSKEPTMFFLKPLLQAEHAALLEALAPTEGF
;
A
#
# COMPACT_ATOMS: atom_id res chain seq x y z
N MET A 1 -22.16 -13.92 44.48
CA MET A 1 -22.03 -12.80 43.54
C MET A 1 -21.53 -11.53 44.22
N GLY A 2 -20.23 -11.25 44.08
CA GLY A 2 -19.65 -9.92 44.31
C GLY A 2 -19.28 -9.29 42.97
N SER A 3 -19.54 -7.99 42.79
CA SER A 3 -19.05 -7.22 41.62
C SER A 3 -17.90 -6.31 42.06
N ARG A 4 -16.88 -6.18 41.21
CA ARG A 4 -15.79 -5.21 41.38
C ARG A 4 -15.35 -4.63 40.05
N LEU A 5 -14.91 -3.37 40.06
CA LEU A 5 -14.28 -2.72 38.92
C LEU A 5 -12.83 -3.23 38.77
N ALA A 6 -12.43 -3.59 37.55
CA ALA A 6 -11.08 -4.03 37.24
C ALA A 6 -10.69 -3.70 35.79
N VAL A 7 -9.38 -3.70 35.53
CA VAL A 7 -8.87 -3.68 34.16
C VAL A 7 -8.80 -5.12 33.67
N ILE A 8 -9.60 -5.41 32.66
CA ILE A 8 -9.74 -6.72 32.06
C ILE A 8 -8.86 -6.76 30.82
N ILE A 9 -7.94 -7.72 30.79
CA ILE A 9 -7.10 -8.05 29.64
C ILE A 9 -7.53 -9.41 29.11
N VAL A 10 -7.81 -9.49 27.81
CA VAL A 10 -8.01 -10.75 27.09
C VAL A 10 -6.87 -10.91 26.11
N ALA A 11 -6.21 -12.07 26.12
CA ALA A 11 -5.13 -12.39 25.19
C ALA A 11 -5.46 -13.68 24.44
N ASP A 12 -5.17 -13.74 23.15
CA ASP A 12 -5.38 -14.94 22.33
C ASP A 12 -4.29 -15.15 21.27
N ILE A 13 -4.04 -16.40 20.89
CA ILE A 13 -3.01 -16.76 19.90
C ILE A 13 -3.53 -16.57 18.48
N VAL A 14 -2.79 -15.80 17.69
CA VAL A 14 -3.12 -15.57 16.28
C VAL A 14 -3.03 -16.86 15.48
N GLY A 15 -4.15 -17.28 14.89
CA GLY A 15 -4.20 -18.39 13.93
C GLY A 15 -4.01 -19.78 14.55
N TYR A 16 -4.31 -19.95 15.84
CA TYR A 16 -4.10 -21.19 16.58
C TYR A 16 -4.68 -22.44 15.90
N SER A 17 -5.92 -22.39 15.42
CA SER A 17 -6.56 -23.52 14.71
C SER A 17 -5.77 -23.97 13.46
N GLY A 18 -5.18 -23.04 12.73
CA GLY A 18 -4.36 -23.33 11.56
C GLY A 18 -3.00 -23.92 11.92
N MET A 19 -2.41 -23.48 13.03
CA MET A 19 -1.17 -24.04 13.57
C MET A 19 -1.37 -25.50 14.05
N MET A 20 -2.46 -25.77 14.76
CA MET A 20 -2.82 -27.11 15.24
C MET A 20 -3.05 -28.10 14.08
N ALA A 21 -3.62 -27.65 12.97
CA ALA A 21 -3.83 -28.48 11.79
C ALA A 21 -2.54 -28.87 11.05
N ARG A 22 -1.47 -28.06 11.18
CA ARG A 22 -0.19 -28.28 10.49
C ARG A 22 0.76 -29.17 11.30
N ASP A 23 0.91 -28.87 12.59
CA ASP A 23 1.75 -29.63 13.51
C ASP A 23 1.24 -29.46 14.95
N GLU A 24 0.36 -30.37 15.34
CA GLU A 24 -0.28 -30.41 16.65
C GLU A 24 0.74 -30.49 17.80
N LYS A 25 1.82 -31.27 17.65
CA LYS A 25 2.81 -31.46 18.72
C LYS A 25 3.62 -30.20 18.97
N SER A 26 4.10 -29.55 17.90
CA SER A 26 4.86 -28.31 18.01
C SER A 26 3.99 -27.15 18.49
N GLY A 27 2.73 -27.08 18.05
CA GLY A 27 1.75 -26.10 18.53
C GLY A 27 1.51 -26.21 20.04
N ILE A 28 1.18 -27.42 20.54
CA ILE A 28 0.96 -27.66 21.98
C ILE A 28 2.22 -27.32 22.80
N ALA A 29 3.41 -27.69 22.31
CA ALA A 29 4.67 -27.39 23.00
C ALA A 29 4.92 -25.87 23.10
N ALA A 30 4.69 -25.12 22.03
CA ALA A 30 4.86 -23.67 22.02
C ALA A 30 3.85 -22.96 22.95
N VAL A 31 2.59 -23.41 22.99
CA VAL A 31 1.59 -22.85 23.91
C VAL A 31 1.95 -23.13 25.37
N ARG A 32 2.44 -24.34 25.68
CA ARG A 32 2.93 -24.68 27.04
C ARG A 32 4.13 -23.83 27.42
N GLU A 33 5.11 -23.69 26.53
CA GLU A 33 6.28 -22.84 26.76
C GLU A 33 5.85 -21.40 27.09
N ILE A 34 4.96 -20.81 26.30
CA ILE A 34 4.52 -19.43 26.53
C ILE A 34 3.74 -19.30 27.82
N ASN A 35 2.84 -20.24 28.11
CA ASN A 35 2.10 -20.25 29.36
C ASN A 35 3.05 -20.27 30.56
N ASP A 36 4.00 -21.21 30.58
CA ASP A 36 4.79 -21.52 31.77
C ASP A 36 6.00 -20.59 31.94
N THR A 37 6.54 -20.03 30.84
CA THR A 37 7.78 -19.24 30.88
C THR A 37 7.58 -17.75 30.64
N LYS A 38 6.44 -17.35 30.06
CA LYS A 38 6.18 -15.95 29.68
C LYS A 38 4.91 -15.42 30.33
N LEU A 39 3.74 -15.90 29.91
CA LEU A 39 2.47 -15.27 30.28
C LEU A 39 2.20 -15.35 31.78
N VAL A 40 2.13 -16.55 32.37
CA VAL A 40 1.84 -16.69 33.81
C VAL A 40 2.90 -15.98 34.68
N PRO A 41 4.22 -16.17 34.46
CA PRO A 41 5.24 -15.50 35.29
C PRO A 41 5.29 -13.97 35.14
N ILE A 42 4.88 -13.42 33.99
CA ILE A 42 4.81 -11.97 33.80
C ILE A 42 3.53 -11.44 34.47
N CYS A 43 2.39 -12.11 34.28
CA CYS A 43 1.13 -11.74 34.94
C CYS A 43 1.26 -11.71 36.46
N ASP A 44 1.81 -12.77 37.07
CA ASP A 44 1.99 -12.86 38.52
C ASP A 44 2.87 -11.71 39.06
N ARG A 45 3.94 -11.38 38.33
CA ARG A 45 4.89 -10.32 38.72
C ARG A 45 4.26 -8.92 38.70
N HIS A 46 3.34 -8.69 37.77
CA HIS A 46 2.59 -7.43 37.67
C HIS A 46 1.31 -7.44 38.51
N GLY A 47 1.06 -8.47 39.31
CA GLY A 47 -0.13 -8.59 40.15
C GLY A 47 -1.42 -8.82 39.37
N GLY A 48 -1.33 -9.46 38.21
CA GLY A 48 -2.47 -9.89 37.42
C GLY A 48 -3.11 -11.16 37.99
N GLU A 49 -4.42 -11.21 37.99
CA GLU A 49 -5.22 -12.34 38.43
C GLU A 49 -5.78 -13.06 37.19
N ILE A 50 -5.27 -14.26 36.92
CA ILE A 50 -5.75 -15.06 35.77
C ILE A 50 -7.11 -15.66 36.15
N LEU A 51 -8.17 -15.04 35.64
CA LEU A 51 -9.55 -15.45 35.91
C LEU A 51 -9.90 -16.77 35.22
N LYS A 52 -9.48 -16.91 33.95
CA LYS A 52 -9.81 -18.08 33.14
C LYS A 52 -8.81 -18.28 32.00
N ARG A 53 -8.53 -19.55 31.70
CA ARG A 53 -7.82 -19.96 30.49
C ARG A 53 -8.81 -20.57 29.49
N LEU A 54 -8.72 -20.15 28.23
CA LEU A 54 -9.59 -20.53 27.12
C LEU A 54 -8.80 -21.29 26.05
N GLY A 55 -8.16 -22.41 26.43
CA GLY A 55 -7.28 -23.14 25.50
C GLY A 55 -6.02 -22.35 25.14
N ASP A 56 -6.11 -21.60 24.04
CA ASP A 56 -5.13 -20.67 23.45
C ASP A 56 -5.29 -19.21 23.92
N GLY A 57 -6.36 -18.91 24.66
CA GLY A 57 -6.59 -17.58 25.23
C GLY A 57 -6.52 -17.50 26.75
N TRP A 58 -6.42 -16.27 27.28
CA TRP A 58 -6.39 -15.94 28.71
C TRP A 58 -7.27 -14.73 29.01
N ILE A 59 -8.00 -14.79 30.12
CA ILE A 59 -8.71 -13.65 30.71
C ILE A 59 -8.02 -13.31 32.02
N ILE A 60 -7.55 -12.07 32.14
CA ILE A 60 -6.71 -11.61 33.24
C ILE A 60 -7.30 -10.30 33.78
N ALA A 61 -7.44 -10.19 35.09
CA ALA A 61 -7.89 -8.98 35.76
C ALA A 61 -6.75 -8.31 36.52
N PHE A 62 -6.76 -6.97 36.55
CA PHE A 62 -5.81 -6.16 37.29
C PHE A 62 -6.51 -5.10 38.11
N GLY A 63 -5.98 -4.81 39.30
CA GLY A 63 -6.44 -3.72 40.15
C GLY A 63 -5.88 -2.34 39.74
N SER A 64 -4.95 -2.28 38.79
CA SER A 64 -4.33 -1.04 38.32
C SER A 64 -4.16 -1.02 36.81
N ILE A 65 -4.42 0.14 36.21
CA ILE A 65 -4.26 0.38 34.77
C ILE A 65 -2.81 0.28 34.35
N THR A 66 -1.91 0.88 35.13
CA THR A 66 -0.47 0.88 34.82
C THR A 66 0.07 -0.54 34.82
N THR A 67 -0.25 -1.35 35.84
CA THR A 67 0.24 -2.73 35.92
C THR A 67 -0.33 -3.61 34.81
N ALA A 68 -1.60 -3.41 34.43
CA ALA A 68 -2.21 -4.14 33.33
C ALA A 68 -1.49 -3.88 31.99
N LEU A 69 -1.23 -2.60 31.69
CA LEU A 69 -0.60 -2.20 30.44
C LEU A 69 0.90 -2.50 30.40
N ASP A 70 1.60 -2.38 31.54
CA ASP A 70 3.01 -2.80 31.65
C ASP A 70 3.14 -4.31 31.45
N CYS A 71 2.24 -5.10 32.05
CA CYS A 71 2.16 -6.54 31.84
C CYS A 71 1.94 -6.88 30.36
N ALA A 72 0.92 -6.29 29.73
CA ALA A 72 0.60 -6.52 28.33
C ALA A 72 1.77 -6.13 27.40
N THR A 73 2.40 -5.00 27.67
CA THR A 73 3.56 -4.49 26.91
C THR A 73 4.78 -5.39 27.06
N GLU A 74 5.05 -5.90 28.26
CA GLU A 74 6.16 -6.83 28.50
C GLU A 74 5.91 -8.17 27.80
N ILE A 75 4.69 -8.72 27.88
CA ILE A 75 4.30 -9.95 27.17
C ILE A 75 4.58 -9.79 25.68
N GLN A 76 4.08 -8.70 25.05
CA GLN A 76 4.29 -8.48 23.62
C GLN A 76 5.77 -8.27 23.28
N SER A 77 6.52 -7.54 24.10
CA SER A 77 7.96 -7.33 23.91
C SER A 77 8.77 -8.63 23.98
N LYS A 78 8.39 -9.57 24.86
CA LYS A 78 9.03 -10.89 25.00
C LYS A 78 8.63 -11.87 23.90
N LEU A 79 7.52 -11.62 23.23
CA LEU A 79 7.03 -12.41 22.09
C LEU A 79 7.40 -11.82 20.74
N ALA A 80 7.88 -10.58 20.68
CA ALA A 80 8.22 -9.89 19.42
C ALA A 80 9.18 -10.67 18.51
N LYS A 81 10.11 -11.46 19.09
CA LYS A 81 11.07 -12.31 18.35
C LYS A 81 10.67 -13.79 18.30
N HIS A 82 9.50 -14.16 18.80
CA HIS A 82 9.08 -15.56 18.79
C HIS A 82 8.77 -15.99 17.35
N PRO A 83 9.36 -17.08 16.84
CA PRO A 83 9.28 -17.45 15.43
C PRO A 83 7.91 -17.99 14.97
N MET A 84 6.95 -18.14 15.88
CA MET A 84 5.74 -18.94 15.63
C MET A 84 4.50 -18.34 16.28
N ILE A 85 4.61 -17.92 17.54
CA ILE A 85 3.45 -17.44 18.30
C ILE A 85 3.42 -15.92 18.33
N LYS A 86 2.27 -15.37 17.97
CA LYS A 86 1.91 -13.97 18.20
C LYS A 86 0.63 -13.94 19.01
N LEU A 87 0.56 -13.04 19.99
CA LEU A 87 -0.65 -12.80 20.75
C LEU A 87 -1.33 -11.52 20.26
N ARG A 88 -2.65 -11.53 20.26
CA ARG A 88 -3.46 -10.32 20.30
C ARG A 88 -3.87 -10.07 21.74
N ILE A 89 -3.95 -8.80 22.14
CA ILE A 89 -4.35 -8.42 23.49
C ILE A 89 -5.41 -7.34 23.40
N GLY A 90 -6.55 -7.53 24.06
CA GLY A 90 -7.62 -6.56 24.21
C GLY A 90 -7.75 -6.12 25.67
N GLY A 91 -8.00 -4.83 25.91
CA GLY A 91 -8.07 -4.25 27.25
C GLY A 91 -9.27 -3.34 27.46
N HIS A 92 -9.94 -3.48 28.60
CA HIS A 92 -11.07 -2.62 28.97
C HIS A 92 -11.15 -2.42 30.49
N LEU A 93 -11.61 -1.25 30.93
CA LEU A 93 -11.94 -0.97 32.33
C LEU A 93 -13.43 -1.23 32.56
N GLY A 94 -13.79 -2.26 33.30
CA GLY A 94 -15.19 -2.64 33.51
C GLY A 94 -15.43 -3.47 34.76
N GLU A 95 -16.70 -3.69 35.10
CA GLU A 95 -17.08 -4.53 36.23
C GLU A 95 -16.97 -6.02 35.89
N ILE A 96 -16.52 -6.78 36.88
CA ILE A 96 -16.44 -8.24 36.88
C ILE A 96 -17.29 -8.75 38.03
N THR A 97 -18.21 -9.65 37.73
CA THR A 97 -19.03 -10.38 38.70
C THR A 97 -18.48 -11.79 38.86
N GLU A 98 -18.23 -12.17 40.11
CA GLU A 98 -17.74 -13.49 40.50
C GLU A 98 -18.89 -14.34 41.05
N ASP A 99 -19.12 -15.51 40.46
CA ASP A 99 -20.07 -16.51 40.93
C ASP A 99 -19.44 -17.91 40.95
N GLU A 100 -19.22 -18.44 42.14
CA GLU A 100 -18.48 -19.69 42.37
C GLU A 100 -17.11 -19.69 41.66
N ASP A 101 -16.95 -20.50 40.61
CA ASP A 101 -15.72 -20.63 39.81
C ASP A 101 -15.84 -19.95 38.43
N GLU A 102 -16.85 -19.10 38.22
CA GLU A 102 -17.11 -18.42 36.95
C GLU A 102 -17.13 -16.89 37.06
N PHE A 103 -16.55 -16.25 36.03
CA PHE A 103 -16.46 -14.80 35.93
C PHE A 103 -17.32 -14.30 34.77
N TYR A 104 -18.18 -13.33 35.09
CA TYR A 104 -19.14 -12.76 34.16
C TYR A 104 -19.01 -11.24 34.13
N GLY A 105 -19.24 -10.64 32.96
CA GLY A 105 -19.27 -9.19 32.84
C GLY A 105 -19.33 -8.72 31.40
N THR A 106 -20.08 -7.64 31.15
CA THR A 106 -20.06 -6.94 29.86
C THR A 106 -18.66 -6.47 29.51
N GLY A 107 -17.85 -6.13 30.52
CA GLY A 107 -16.45 -5.74 30.33
C GLY A 107 -15.56 -6.85 29.77
N ILE A 108 -15.79 -8.11 30.16
CA ILE A 108 -15.05 -9.27 29.62
C ILE A 108 -15.38 -9.45 28.14
N ASN A 109 -16.66 -9.37 27.81
CA ASN A 109 -17.11 -9.48 26.42
C ASN A 109 -16.52 -8.37 25.55
N LEU A 110 -16.49 -7.13 26.03
CA LEU A 110 -15.90 -6.02 25.30
C LEU A 110 -14.38 -6.18 25.13
N ALA A 111 -13.65 -6.56 26.19
CA ALA A 111 -12.21 -6.82 26.10
C ALA A 111 -11.88 -7.93 25.09
N ALA A 112 -12.66 -9.00 25.03
CA ALA A 112 -12.50 -10.06 24.03
C ALA A 112 -12.78 -9.58 22.60
N ARG A 113 -13.72 -8.64 22.41
CA ARG A 113 -13.95 -8.04 21.09
C ARG A 113 -12.83 -7.09 20.67
N LEU A 114 -12.28 -6.35 21.63
CA LEU A 114 -11.11 -5.49 21.38
C LEU A 114 -9.87 -6.33 21.05
N GLU A 115 -9.69 -7.48 21.70
CA GLU A 115 -8.63 -8.44 21.39
C GLU A 115 -8.70 -8.88 19.92
N ALA A 116 -9.90 -9.27 19.45
CA ALA A 116 -10.12 -9.67 18.07
C ALA A 116 -9.80 -8.57 17.05
N GLU A 117 -9.89 -7.29 17.44
CA GLU A 117 -9.51 -6.13 16.61
C GLU A 117 -8.04 -5.70 16.81
N ALA A 118 -7.34 -6.24 17.80
CA ALA A 118 -5.96 -5.88 18.08
C ALA A 118 -5.02 -6.33 16.95
N PRO A 119 -4.00 -5.54 16.60
CA PRO A 119 -3.00 -5.99 15.65
C PRO A 119 -2.25 -7.22 16.20
N PRO A 120 -1.87 -8.21 15.36
CA PRO A 120 -1.02 -9.33 15.79
C PRO A 120 0.27 -8.85 16.46
N GLY A 121 0.49 -9.21 17.72
CA GLY A 121 1.62 -8.74 18.51
C GLY A 121 1.40 -7.38 19.18
N GLY A 122 0.20 -6.80 19.12
CA GLY A 122 -0.15 -5.53 19.75
C GLY A 122 -1.31 -5.62 20.75
N ILE A 123 -1.69 -4.47 21.27
CA ILE A 123 -2.71 -4.30 22.31
C ILE A 123 -3.77 -3.35 21.78
N MET A 124 -5.05 -3.65 21.96
CA MET A 124 -6.18 -2.76 21.67
C MET A 124 -6.92 -2.45 22.96
N ILE A 125 -7.21 -1.19 23.23
CA ILE A 125 -7.94 -0.76 24.41
C ILE A 125 -9.15 0.10 24.06
N SER A 126 -10.18 0.07 24.90
CA SER A 126 -11.33 0.96 24.73
C SER A 126 -10.98 2.41 25.07
N GLN A 127 -11.79 3.33 24.56
CA GLN A 127 -11.75 4.73 24.97
C GLN A 127 -11.85 4.92 26.48
N ASP A 128 -12.69 4.15 27.16
CA ASP A 128 -12.85 4.26 28.62
C ASP A 128 -11.56 3.96 29.37
N LEU A 129 -10.78 2.97 28.93
CA LEU A 129 -9.47 2.68 29.49
C LEU A 129 -8.45 3.75 29.09
N PHE A 130 -8.46 4.19 27.83
CA PHE A 130 -7.55 5.20 27.30
C PHE A 130 -7.68 6.55 28.03
N ARG A 131 -8.91 6.99 28.35
CA ARG A 131 -9.16 8.27 29.05
C ARG A 131 -8.57 8.32 30.45
N GLN A 132 -8.28 7.18 31.06
CA GLN A 132 -7.70 7.08 32.40
C GLN A 132 -6.16 7.00 32.39
N LEU A 133 -5.53 7.01 31.20
CA LEU A 133 -4.08 6.94 31.08
C LEU A 133 -3.43 8.28 31.43
N SER A 134 -2.26 8.20 32.08
CA SER A 134 -1.37 9.35 32.20
C SER A 134 -0.87 9.79 30.82
N GLY A 135 -0.50 11.07 30.65
CA GLY A 135 -0.08 11.61 29.35
C GLY A 135 1.10 10.86 28.72
N SER A 136 2.06 10.38 29.51
CA SER A 136 3.21 9.59 29.02
C SER A 136 2.83 8.18 28.57
N LEU A 137 1.80 7.58 29.18
CA LEU A 137 1.30 6.27 28.79
C LEU A 137 0.35 6.37 27.59
N ALA A 138 -0.54 7.38 27.58
CA ALA A 138 -1.42 7.69 26.46
C ALA A 138 -0.64 7.96 25.17
N ALA A 139 0.52 8.62 25.25
CA ALA A 139 1.39 8.89 24.10
C ALA A 139 1.97 7.62 23.43
N GLN A 140 1.85 6.45 24.06
CA GLN A 140 2.27 5.17 23.48
C GLN A 140 1.17 4.48 22.68
N PHE A 141 -0.07 4.96 22.75
CA PHE A 141 -1.22 4.41 22.06
C PHE A 141 -1.69 5.34 20.94
N GLU A 142 -2.17 4.77 19.85
CA GLU A 142 -2.67 5.48 18.67
C GLU A 142 -4.16 5.20 18.48
N SER A 143 -4.93 6.14 17.94
CA SER A 143 -6.37 5.94 17.71
C SER A 143 -6.61 4.93 16.58
N ALA A 144 -7.46 3.93 16.84
CA ALA A 144 -7.99 3.00 15.85
C ALA A 144 -9.30 3.49 15.20
N GLY A 145 -9.82 4.65 15.63
CA GLY A 145 -11.14 5.14 15.24
C GLY A 145 -12.29 4.37 15.89
N LEU A 146 -13.50 4.51 15.33
CA LEU A 146 -14.70 3.83 15.80
C LEU A 146 -14.73 2.38 15.30
N LEU A 147 -14.85 1.43 16.24
CA LEU A 147 -14.95 0.00 15.99
C LEU A 147 -16.40 -0.46 16.15
N GLU A 148 -16.96 -1.07 15.10
CA GLU A 148 -18.24 -1.76 15.16
C GLU A 148 -18.02 -3.19 15.64
N LEU A 149 -18.27 -3.44 16.93
CA LEU A 149 -17.98 -4.72 17.56
C LEU A 149 -19.22 -5.63 17.58
N LYS A 150 -19.02 -6.91 17.28
CA LYS A 150 -20.10 -7.91 17.25
C LYS A 150 -20.85 -7.95 18.58
N ASN A 151 -22.18 -7.79 18.51
CA ASN A 151 -23.10 -7.78 19.65
C ASN A 151 -22.86 -6.64 20.66
N ILE A 152 -22.19 -5.56 20.26
CA ILE A 152 -22.11 -4.31 21.01
C ILE A 152 -22.94 -3.28 20.22
N PRO A 153 -23.98 -2.68 20.81
CA PRO A 153 -24.95 -1.85 20.07
C PRO A 153 -24.35 -0.51 19.60
N ASP A 154 -23.44 0.07 20.38
CA ASP A 154 -22.81 1.36 20.07
C ASP A 154 -21.36 1.16 19.59
N PRO A 155 -20.90 1.89 18.56
CA PRO A 155 -19.50 1.86 18.14
C PRO A 155 -18.57 2.29 19.27
N VAL A 156 -17.47 1.56 19.45
CA VAL A 156 -16.49 1.83 20.50
C VAL A 156 -15.25 2.45 19.88
N GLU A 157 -14.82 3.61 20.36
CA GLU A 157 -13.54 4.16 19.92
C GLU A 157 -12.39 3.34 20.53
N GLY A 158 -11.53 2.79 19.66
CA GLY A 158 -10.39 1.96 20.04
C GLY A 158 -9.08 2.72 20.00
N PHE A 159 -8.12 2.31 20.83
CA PHE A 159 -6.75 2.80 20.82
C PHE A 159 -5.80 1.61 20.85
N TYR A 160 -4.79 1.58 20.00
CA TYR A 160 -3.87 0.46 19.93
C TYR A 160 -2.44 0.85 20.29
N TRP A 161 -1.73 -0.12 20.88
CA TRP A 161 -0.29 -0.11 21.04
C TRP A 161 0.32 -1.21 20.20
N SER A 162 1.48 -0.96 19.61
CA SER A 162 2.26 -1.96 18.89
C SER A 162 3.74 -1.85 19.28
N PRO A 163 4.50 -2.96 19.26
CA PRO A 163 5.92 -2.93 19.54
C PRO A 163 6.60 -2.11 18.45
N LYS A 164 7.02 -0.88 18.79
CA LYS A 164 7.85 -0.06 17.91
C LYS A 164 9.17 -0.81 17.72
N PRO A 165 9.53 -1.25 16.50
CA PRO A 165 10.82 -1.86 16.30
C PRO A 165 11.88 -0.88 16.77
N LYS A 166 12.81 -1.33 17.62
CA LYS A 166 14.09 -0.61 17.83
C LYS A 166 14.90 -0.74 16.55
N VAL A 167 14.45 -0.05 15.50
CA VAL A 167 15.31 0.32 14.39
C VAL A 167 16.24 1.36 15.00
N ALA A 168 17.56 1.12 14.96
CA ALA A 168 18.49 2.22 15.15
C ALA A 168 18.02 3.37 14.25
N PRO A 169 18.00 4.64 14.69
CA PRO A 169 17.59 5.73 13.81
C PRO A 169 18.45 5.63 12.56
N GLU A 170 17.84 5.16 11.48
CA GLU A 170 18.46 5.12 10.18
C GLU A 170 18.68 6.60 9.87
N GLU A 171 19.94 7.01 9.63
CA GLU A 171 20.17 8.34 9.09
C GLU A 171 19.23 8.50 7.91
N ASP A 172 18.43 9.56 7.91
CA ASP A 172 17.46 9.81 6.87
C ASP A 172 18.20 10.15 5.56
N LYS A 173 18.61 9.10 4.86
CA LYS A 173 19.36 9.13 3.60
C LYS A 173 18.47 9.36 2.39
N ARG A 174 17.20 9.74 2.59
CA ARG A 174 16.33 10.10 1.47
C ARG A 174 16.93 11.26 0.70
N PRO A 175 16.90 11.23 -0.65
CA PRO A 175 17.32 12.36 -1.45
C PRO A 175 16.60 13.64 -1.03
N VAL A 176 17.36 14.72 -0.83
CA VAL A 176 16.83 16.04 -0.49
C VAL A 176 16.73 16.87 -1.76
N ILE A 177 15.53 17.30 -2.10
CA ILE A 177 15.25 18.25 -3.18
C ILE A 177 15.01 19.62 -2.55
N VAL A 178 15.87 20.57 -2.91
CA VAL A 178 15.68 21.98 -2.58
C VAL A 178 14.94 22.65 -3.74
N VAL A 179 13.75 23.20 -3.47
CA VAL A 179 12.99 23.95 -4.46
C VAL A 179 13.47 25.40 -4.45
N GLU A 180 14.11 25.82 -5.55
CA GLU A 180 14.56 27.20 -5.73
C GLU A 180 13.41 28.11 -6.19
N LYS A 181 13.66 29.42 -6.24
CA LYS A 181 12.70 30.36 -6.82
C LYS A 181 12.49 30.00 -8.31
N ILE A 182 11.25 30.13 -8.77
CA ILE A 182 10.97 30.10 -10.21
C ILE A 182 11.37 31.46 -10.80
N GLU A 183 12.32 31.45 -11.74
CA GLU A 183 12.78 32.63 -12.46
C GLU A 183 11.71 33.14 -13.44
N PHE A 184 11.64 34.44 -13.64
CA PHE A 184 10.71 35.09 -14.58
C PHE A 184 11.37 36.28 -15.27
N GLY A 185 10.76 36.80 -16.33
CA GLY A 185 11.27 37.96 -17.08
C GLY A 185 11.21 39.26 -16.25
N PRO A 186 12.10 40.24 -16.49
CA PRO A 186 12.08 41.51 -15.78
C PRO A 186 10.81 42.33 -16.07
N ASN A 187 10.26 43.00 -15.05
CA ASN A 187 9.09 43.91 -15.09
C ASN A 187 7.73 43.28 -15.40
N ASP A 188 7.51 42.03 -15.00
CA ASP A 188 6.22 41.35 -15.13
C ASP A 188 5.71 40.90 -13.75
N GLU A 189 4.92 41.77 -13.09
CA GLU A 189 4.37 41.48 -11.75
C GLU A 189 3.33 40.34 -11.76
N ASP A 190 2.61 40.16 -12.88
CA ASP A 190 1.63 39.08 -13.03
C ASP A 190 2.36 37.73 -13.15
N THR A 191 3.40 37.64 -14.00
CA THR A 191 4.25 36.43 -14.08
C THR A 191 4.97 36.17 -12.77
N LYS A 192 5.37 37.20 -12.03
CA LYS A 192 6.00 37.05 -10.70
C LYS A 192 5.05 36.43 -9.69
N ALA A 193 3.81 36.92 -9.60
CA ALA A 193 2.79 36.35 -8.72
C ALA A 193 2.51 34.88 -9.09
N ALA A 194 2.37 34.60 -10.39
CA ALA A 194 2.20 33.24 -10.91
C ALA A 194 3.38 32.32 -10.59
N ALA A 195 4.63 32.81 -10.70
CA ALA A 195 5.83 32.06 -10.39
C ALA A 195 5.95 31.70 -8.89
N LEU A 196 5.48 32.57 -8.00
CA LEU A 196 5.44 32.30 -6.56
C LEU A 196 4.38 31.24 -6.23
N GLU A 197 3.17 31.40 -6.74
CA GLU A 197 2.07 30.44 -6.53
C GLU A 197 2.47 29.04 -7.02
N LEU A 198 3.00 28.96 -8.24
CA LEU A 198 3.42 27.69 -8.84
C LEU A 198 4.57 27.03 -8.06
N ARG A 199 5.50 27.81 -7.50
CA ARG A 199 6.54 27.29 -6.61
C ARG A 199 5.95 26.68 -5.35
N ASP A 200 5.01 27.37 -4.72
CA ASP A 200 4.38 26.91 -3.47
C ASP A 200 3.53 25.66 -3.72
N GLN A 201 2.82 25.60 -4.85
CA GLN A 201 2.13 24.38 -5.30
C GLN A 201 3.09 23.21 -5.56
N LEU A 202 4.24 23.46 -6.21
CA LEU A 202 5.26 22.42 -6.43
C LEU A 202 5.83 21.89 -5.10
N LEU A 203 6.14 22.79 -4.16
CA LEU A 203 6.55 22.42 -2.80
C LEU A 203 5.49 21.56 -2.12
N MET A 204 4.22 21.96 -2.19
CA MET A 204 3.10 21.24 -1.59
C MET A 204 2.88 19.86 -2.23
N ASN A 205 2.98 19.74 -3.55
CA ASN A 205 2.75 18.47 -4.24
C ASN A 205 3.93 17.50 -4.10
N LEU A 206 5.16 17.99 -4.25
CA LEU A 206 6.36 17.15 -4.09
C LEU A 206 6.54 16.70 -2.64
N SER A 207 6.20 17.53 -1.64
CA SER A 207 6.35 17.17 -0.22
C SER A 207 5.41 16.04 0.24
N LYS A 208 4.35 15.75 -0.51
CA LYS A 208 3.48 14.58 -0.27
C LYS A 208 4.15 13.26 -0.63
N ARG A 209 5.26 13.29 -1.39
CA ARG A 209 5.94 12.06 -1.85
C ARG A 209 6.71 11.40 -0.71
N THR A 210 6.46 10.11 -0.56
CA THR A 210 7.32 9.23 0.23
C THR A 210 8.61 8.92 -0.54
N GLY A 211 9.71 8.67 0.20
CA GLY A 211 11.01 8.34 -0.40
C GLY A 211 11.94 9.52 -0.72
N ILE A 212 11.45 10.76 -0.69
CA ILE A 212 12.27 11.98 -0.82
C ILE A 212 11.99 12.94 0.34
N ARG A 213 12.87 13.93 0.50
CA ARG A 213 12.64 15.10 1.34
C ARG A 213 12.60 16.33 0.45
N VAL A 214 11.60 17.18 0.65
CA VAL A 214 11.44 18.41 -0.14
C VAL A 214 11.52 19.58 0.82
N VAL A 215 12.39 20.54 0.50
CA VAL A 215 12.69 21.67 1.37
C VAL A 215 12.68 22.96 0.55
N ASP A 216 12.15 24.03 1.13
CA ASP A 216 12.25 25.36 0.55
C ASP A 216 13.69 25.86 0.69
N ALA A 217 14.28 26.35 -0.41
CA ALA A 217 15.60 26.98 -0.44
C ALA A 217 15.77 28.07 0.64
N LEU A 218 14.69 28.78 1.00
CA LEU A 218 14.71 29.80 2.05
C LEU A 218 14.99 29.24 3.45
N THR A 219 14.76 27.94 3.66
CA THR A 219 14.92 27.24 4.94
C THR A 219 16.08 26.23 4.95
N ALA A 220 16.74 26.02 3.81
CA ALA A 220 17.69 24.94 3.57
C ALA A 220 19.13 25.21 4.06
N MET A 221 19.38 26.25 4.86
CA MET A 221 20.73 26.75 5.19
C MET A 221 21.68 25.73 5.89
N THR A 222 21.16 24.59 6.34
CA THR A 222 21.91 23.57 7.10
C THR A 222 21.81 22.16 6.53
N LEU A 223 21.23 21.98 5.34
CA LEU A 223 21.05 20.67 4.71
C LEU A 223 22.06 20.45 3.58
N ASP A 224 22.42 19.19 3.34
CA ASP A 224 23.18 18.74 2.17
C ASP A 224 22.18 18.28 1.08
N PRO A 225 21.80 19.14 0.12
CA PRO A 225 20.82 18.79 -0.90
C PRO A 225 21.39 17.75 -1.85
N THR A 226 20.57 16.79 -2.27
CA THR A 226 20.90 15.90 -3.39
C THR A 226 20.60 16.59 -4.72
N TYR A 227 19.50 17.34 -4.77
CA TYR A 227 19.03 18.03 -5.96
C TYR A 227 18.58 19.46 -5.69
N PHE A 228 18.76 20.32 -6.70
CA PHE A 228 18.11 21.62 -6.82
C PHE A 228 17.04 21.56 -7.90
N LEU A 229 15.79 21.89 -7.54
CA LEU A 229 14.71 22.06 -8.51
C LEU A 229 14.67 23.52 -8.94
N ARG A 230 15.01 23.77 -10.21
CA ARG A 230 15.02 25.09 -10.84
C ARG A 230 13.84 25.23 -11.77
N GLY A 231 13.25 26.42 -11.78
CA GLY A 231 12.15 26.74 -12.68
C GLY A 231 12.35 28.06 -13.39
N ARG A 232 11.78 28.18 -14.59
CA ARG A 232 11.58 29.46 -15.27
C ARG A 232 10.18 29.53 -15.86
N LEU A 233 9.40 30.53 -15.45
CA LEU A 233 8.07 30.82 -15.98
C LEU A 233 8.14 31.96 -17.00
N ARG A 234 7.45 31.78 -18.12
CA ARG A 234 7.19 32.83 -19.11
C ARG A 234 5.71 32.84 -19.44
N MET A 235 5.08 34.00 -19.37
CA MET A 235 3.70 34.17 -19.78
C MET A 235 3.60 35.13 -20.96
N ALA A 236 2.62 34.87 -21.80
CA ALA A 236 2.11 35.75 -22.85
C ALA A 236 0.60 35.82 -22.70
N ALA A 237 -0.07 36.74 -23.41
CA ALA A 237 -1.50 37.03 -23.23
C ALA A 237 -2.42 35.79 -23.29
N SER A 238 -2.06 34.74 -24.04
CA SER A 238 -2.85 33.51 -24.16
C SER A 238 -2.13 32.22 -23.76
N LYS A 239 -0.85 32.28 -23.39
CA LYS A 239 -0.03 31.07 -23.17
C LYS A 239 0.99 31.25 -22.06
N ALA A 240 1.12 30.24 -21.22
CA ALA A 240 2.18 30.12 -20.23
C ALA A 240 3.14 28.98 -20.62
N ARG A 241 4.41 29.14 -20.29
CA ARG A 241 5.43 28.10 -20.41
C ARG A 241 6.26 28.06 -19.14
N LEU A 242 6.27 26.91 -18.48
CA LEU A 242 7.16 26.59 -17.38
C LEU A 242 8.28 25.67 -17.88
N SER A 243 9.53 26.06 -17.67
CA SER A 243 10.69 25.18 -17.84
C SER A 243 11.16 24.74 -16.46
N ILE A 244 11.25 23.43 -16.21
CA ILE A 244 11.77 22.87 -14.96
C ILE A 244 13.05 22.09 -15.24
N SER A 245 14.04 22.20 -14.36
CA SER A 245 15.23 21.35 -14.36
C SER A 245 15.56 20.85 -12.95
N LEU A 246 15.99 19.60 -12.85
CA LEU A 246 16.47 18.99 -11.60
C LEU A 246 17.99 18.82 -11.69
N VAL A 247 18.73 19.60 -10.90
CA VAL A 247 20.19 19.70 -10.96
C VAL A 247 20.82 18.95 -9.79
N LEU A 248 21.83 18.12 -10.05
CA LEU A 248 22.57 17.42 -8.99
C LEU A 248 23.45 18.39 -8.21
N SER A 249 23.42 18.31 -6.88
CA SER A 249 24.25 19.16 -6.03
C SER A 249 25.75 18.86 -6.17
N GLU A 250 26.11 17.58 -6.30
CA GLU A 250 27.51 17.13 -6.40
C GLU A 250 28.20 17.61 -7.68
N THR A 251 27.51 17.53 -8.83
CA THR A 251 28.11 17.82 -10.14
C THR A 251 27.70 19.18 -10.71
N GLY A 252 26.58 19.74 -10.26
CA GLY A 252 25.97 20.94 -10.85
C GLY A 252 25.30 20.70 -12.21
N GLU A 253 25.23 19.45 -12.69
CA GLU A 253 24.65 19.11 -13.99
C GLU A 253 23.13 18.82 -13.89
N PRO A 254 22.34 19.21 -14.90
CA PRO A 254 20.92 18.86 -14.96
C PRO A 254 20.75 17.37 -15.22
N SER A 255 20.15 16.66 -14.27
CA SER A 255 19.74 15.26 -14.43
C SER A 255 18.43 15.13 -15.21
N PHE A 256 17.54 16.13 -15.10
CA PHE A 256 16.25 16.21 -15.79
C PHE A 256 15.98 17.64 -16.24
N SER A 257 15.33 17.79 -17.40
CA SER A 257 14.79 19.08 -17.84
C SER A 257 13.58 18.88 -18.75
N GLN A 258 12.49 19.59 -18.49
CA GLN A 258 11.25 19.50 -19.27
C GLN A 258 10.53 20.85 -19.38
N ASN A 259 9.75 21.02 -20.45
CA ASN A 259 8.91 22.19 -20.67
C ASN A 259 7.42 21.85 -20.62
N TYR A 260 6.66 22.60 -19.83
CA TYR A 260 5.22 22.49 -19.67
C TYR A 260 4.56 23.74 -20.26
N GLN A 261 3.45 23.57 -20.96
CA GLN A 261 2.74 24.65 -21.64
C GLN A 261 1.25 24.54 -21.39
N GLY A 262 0.59 25.67 -21.24
CA GLY A 262 -0.86 25.74 -21.11
C GLY A 262 -1.41 27.12 -21.43
N GLU A 263 -2.73 27.24 -21.42
CA GLU A 263 -3.44 28.49 -21.69
C GLU A 263 -3.52 29.35 -20.43
N THR A 264 -3.48 30.68 -20.60
CA THR A 264 -3.56 31.63 -19.49
C THR A 264 -4.99 32.10 -19.20
N ALA A 265 -5.97 31.65 -19.99
CA ALA A 265 -7.38 32.01 -19.80
C ALA A 265 -7.93 31.49 -18.45
N ASP A 266 -7.52 30.29 -18.05
CA ASP A 266 -7.68 29.76 -16.70
C ASP A 266 -6.30 29.42 -16.13
N ILE A 267 -5.69 30.44 -15.50
CA ILE A 267 -4.34 30.32 -14.96
C ILE A 267 -4.26 29.34 -13.77
N PHE A 268 -5.35 29.15 -13.03
CA PHE A 268 -5.39 28.22 -11.90
C PHE A 268 -5.41 26.78 -12.39
N ALA A 269 -6.21 26.47 -13.42
CA ALA A 269 -6.18 25.17 -14.07
C ALA A 269 -4.77 24.85 -14.60
N PHE A 270 -4.11 25.82 -15.25
CA PHE A 270 -2.72 25.66 -15.68
C PHE A 270 -1.77 25.33 -14.53
N PHE A 271 -1.91 25.99 -13.37
CA PHE A 271 -1.06 25.70 -12.22
C PHE A 271 -1.27 24.29 -11.69
N ASP A 272 -2.53 23.90 -11.47
CA ASP A 272 -2.88 22.60 -10.91
C ASP A 272 -2.42 21.44 -11.82
N GLU A 273 -2.69 21.56 -13.13
CA GLU A 273 -2.28 20.57 -14.14
C GLU A 273 -0.75 20.50 -14.25
N THR A 274 -0.07 21.65 -14.33
CA THR A 274 1.39 21.69 -14.47
C THR A 274 2.08 21.15 -13.23
N ALA A 275 1.64 21.53 -12.03
CA ALA A 275 2.23 21.04 -10.79
C ALA A 275 2.02 19.52 -10.62
N ALA A 276 0.87 19.01 -11.05
CA ALA A 276 0.60 17.58 -11.10
C ALA A 276 1.55 16.85 -12.06
N GLN A 277 1.73 17.37 -13.27
CA GLN A 277 2.58 16.78 -14.30
C GLN A 277 4.06 16.79 -13.87
N VAL A 278 4.56 17.92 -13.36
CA VAL A 278 5.93 18.04 -12.82
C VAL A 278 6.17 17.02 -11.70
N ASN A 279 5.22 16.83 -10.79
CA ASN A 279 5.34 15.86 -9.71
C ASN A 279 5.44 14.42 -10.23
N ALA A 280 4.67 14.06 -11.25
CA ALA A 280 4.72 12.75 -11.90
C ALA A 280 6.06 12.53 -12.62
N ASP A 281 6.52 13.50 -13.40
CA ASP A 281 7.76 13.42 -14.17
C ASP A 281 9.00 13.31 -13.27
N ILE A 282 9.09 14.13 -12.23
CA ILE A 282 10.18 14.05 -11.23
C ILE A 282 10.14 12.71 -10.50
N ARG A 283 8.96 12.13 -10.26
CA ARG A 283 8.86 10.80 -9.64
C ARG A 283 9.48 9.71 -10.48
N ASN A 284 9.15 9.69 -11.76
CA ASN A 284 9.66 8.69 -12.69
C ASN A 284 11.17 8.87 -12.92
N HIS A 285 11.61 10.12 -13.12
CA HIS A 285 13.01 10.44 -13.31
C HIS A 285 13.87 9.97 -12.14
N LEU A 286 13.53 10.35 -10.91
CA LEU A 286 14.33 9.99 -9.73
C LEU A 286 14.42 8.48 -9.53
N ASN A 287 13.30 7.75 -9.66
CA ASN A 287 13.30 6.30 -9.53
C ASN A 287 14.26 5.63 -10.52
N ASN A 288 14.31 6.12 -11.77
CA ASN A 288 15.16 5.54 -12.80
C ASN A 288 16.63 5.99 -12.67
N PHE A 289 16.85 7.27 -12.36
CA PHE A 289 18.17 7.84 -12.21
C PHE A 289 18.92 7.21 -11.02
N ASP A 290 18.27 7.10 -9.86
CA ASP A 290 18.86 6.47 -8.68
C ASP A 290 19.16 4.99 -8.93
N ALA A 291 18.27 4.28 -9.62
CA ALA A 291 18.47 2.88 -9.95
C ALA A 291 19.63 2.62 -10.93
N GLU A 292 19.88 3.54 -11.86
CA GLU A 292 21.03 3.47 -12.77
C GLU A 292 22.33 3.82 -12.03
N ARG A 293 22.32 4.83 -11.13
CA ARG A 293 23.49 5.20 -10.32
C ARG A 293 24.05 4.02 -9.53
N VAL A 294 23.18 3.17 -8.98
CA VAL A 294 23.58 2.01 -8.16
C VAL A 294 23.65 0.70 -8.93
N LYS A 295 23.42 0.70 -10.25
CA LYS A 295 23.36 -0.54 -11.06
C LYS A 295 24.63 -1.38 -11.04
N HIS A 296 25.79 -0.74 -10.87
CA HIS A 296 27.10 -1.42 -10.81
C HIS A 296 27.52 -1.81 -9.39
N MET A 297 26.78 -1.37 -8.37
CA MET A 297 27.06 -1.71 -6.98
C MET A 297 26.68 -3.18 -6.70
N PRO A 298 27.50 -3.96 -5.97
CA PRO A 298 27.09 -5.28 -5.48
C PRO A 298 25.86 -5.17 -4.56
N ILE A 299 24.95 -6.14 -4.64
CA ILE A 299 23.69 -6.12 -3.86
C ILE A 299 23.94 -6.12 -2.35
N GLU A 300 25.05 -6.70 -1.91
CA GLU A 300 25.46 -6.78 -0.51
C GLU A 300 25.87 -5.42 0.07
N GLU A 301 26.32 -4.50 -0.79
CA GLU A 301 26.78 -3.14 -0.43
C GLU A 301 25.65 -2.10 -0.49
N MET A 302 24.51 -2.44 -1.11
CA MET A 302 23.37 -1.54 -1.26
C MET A 302 22.63 -1.31 0.07
N GLY A 303 22.28 -0.04 0.34
CA GLY A 303 21.32 0.29 1.39
C GLY A 303 19.86 0.04 0.97
N ILE A 304 18.92 0.11 1.92
CA ILE A 304 17.48 -0.11 1.63
C ILE A 304 16.99 0.85 0.53
N SER A 305 17.39 2.12 0.57
CA SER A 305 17.01 3.11 -0.46
C SER A 305 17.49 2.71 -1.86
N ASP A 306 18.72 2.22 -1.98
CA ASP A 306 19.30 1.80 -3.26
C ASP A 306 18.59 0.54 -3.78
N LEU A 307 18.32 -0.43 -2.89
CA LEU A 307 17.55 -1.63 -3.20
C LEU A 307 16.15 -1.27 -3.71
N LEU A 308 15.43 -0.39 -3.01
CA LEU A 308 14.09 0.06 -3.41
C LEU A 308 14.10 0.79 -4.76
N ALA A 309 15.13 1.58 -5.06
CA ALA A 309 15.31 2.21 -6.37
C ALA A 309 15.49 1.14 -7.47
N ARG A 310 16.33 0.12 -7.24
CA ARG A 310 16.50 -1.01 -8.17
C ARG A 310 15.18 -1.74 -8.42
N VAL A 311 14.38 -2.00 -7.37
CA VAL A 311 13.04 -2.62 -7.50
C VAL A 311 12.11 -1.74 -8.34
N ALA A 312 12.06 -0.44 -8.06
CA ALA A 312 11.18 0.49 -8.77
C ALA A 312 11.52 0.62 -10.27
N SER A 313 12.80 0.53 -10.63
CA SER A 313 13.24 0.57 -12.04
C SER A 313 13.06 -0.76 -12.75
N THR A 314 13.52 -1.87 -12.18
CA THR A 314 13.37 -3.22 -12.80
C THR A 314 11.90 -3.64 -12.91
N GLY A 315 11.06 -3.19 -11.98
CA GLY A 315 9.62 -3.43 -12.04
C GLY A 315 8.92 -2.79 -13.25
N GLN A 316 9.44 -1.69 -13.82
CA GLN A 316 8.75 -0.93 -14.88
C GLN A 316 8.71 -1.61 -16.25
N SER A 317 9.61 -2.55 -16.55
CA SER A 317 9.68 -3.16 -17.88
C SER A 317 8.54 -4.14 -18.18
N GLY A 318 7.87 -4.62 -17.13
CA GLY A 318 6.81 -5.62 -17.17
C GLY A 318 7.22 -7.02 -17.62
N LYS A 319 8.52 -7.28 -17.85
CA LYS A 319 9.05 -8.59 -18.26
C LYS A 319 9.25 -9.52 -17.08
N HIS A 320 8.83 -10.78 -17.20
CA HIS A 320 8.90 -11.76 -16.12
C HIS A 320 10.29 -11.92 -15.49
N LYS A 321 11.35 -11.97 -16.31
CA LYS A 321 12.73 -12.12 -15.82
C LYS A 321 13.19 -10.95 -14.95
N GLU A 322 12.90 -9.72 -15.35
CA GLU A 322 13.29 -8.53 -14.59
C GLU A 322 12.51 -8.41 -13.28
N TRP A 323 11.32 -9.00 -13.22
CA TRP A 323 10.54 -9.17 -11.99
C TRP A 323 11.15 -10.15 -10.99
N LEU A 324 11.69 -11.27 -11.49
CA LEU A 324 12.45 -12.20 -10.66
C LEU A 324 13.74 -11.54 -10.14
N ASP A 325 14.38 -10.68 -10.92
CA ASP A 325 15.51 -9.89 -10.46
C ASP A 325 15.10 -8.83 -9.41
N ALA A 326 13.96 -8.15 -9.61
CA ALA A 326 13.39 -7.22 -8.63
C ALA A 326 13.19 -7.88 -7.26
N ARG A 327 12.74 -9.14 -7.24
CA ARG A 327 12.51 -9.91 -6.00
C ARG A 327 13.79 -10.09 -5.18
N LYS A 328 14.95 -10.28 -5.82
CA LYS A 328 16.24 -10.43 -5.11
C LYS A 328 16.57 -9.18 -4.28
N TYR A 329 16.31 -7.99 -4.82
CA TYR A 329 16.53 -6.74 -4.10
C TYR A 329 15.54 -6.57 -2.93
N LEU A 330 14.28 -7.00 -3.10
CA LEU A 330 13.28 -6.98 -2.02
C LEU A 330 13.63 -7.95 -0.90
N ASP A 331 14.04 -9.17 -1.22
CA ASP A 331 14.44 -10.17 -0.23
C ASP A 331 15.64 -9.65 0.58
N ARG A 332 16.64 -9.04 -0.08
CA ARG A 332 17.75 -8.39 0.61
C ARG A 332 17.31 -7.22 1.49
N ALA A 333 16.36 -6.40 1.02
CA ALA A 333 15.85 -5.28 1.82
C ALA A 333 15.07 -5.76 3.06
N LEU A 334 14.35 -6.89 2.95
CA LEU A 334 13.69 -7.54 4.09
C LEU A 334 14.70 -8.11 5.09
N GLU A 335 15.84 -8.64 4.64
CA GLU A 335 16.91 -9.06 5.54
C GLU A 335 17.50 -7.90 6.34
N LEU A 336 17.66 -6.73 5.71
CA LEU A 336 18.17 -5.52 6.36
C LEU A 336 17.17 -4.94 7.37
N ASN A 337 15.90 -4.85 6.99
CA ASN A 337 14.84 -4.39 7.89
C ASN A 337 13.50 -5.07 7.54
N PRO A 338 13.11 -6.11 8.29
CA PRO A 338 11.87 -6.86 8.05
C PRO A 338 10.60 -6.04 8.22
N GLU A 339 10.66 -4.91 8.93
CA GLU A 339 9.50 -4.04 9.21
C GLU A 339 9.58 -2.72 8.44
N HIS A 340 10.46 -2.60 7.43
CA HIS A 340 10.52 -1.39 6.62
C HIS A 340 9.24 -1.23 5.79
N PRO A 341 8.48 -0.13 5.96
CA PRO A 341 7.11 -0.01 5.45
C PRO A 341 7.04 -0.11 3.92
N MET A 342 7.97 0.52 3.20
CA MET A 342 7.99 0.44 1.73
C MET A 342 8.45 -0.93 1.21
N VAL A 343 9.28 -1.65 1.97
CA VAL A 343 9.73 -2.99 1.56
C VAL A 343 8.57 -3.98 1.71
N LEU A 344 7.86 -3.91 2.84
CA LEU A 344 6.63 -4.67 3.04
C LEU A 344 5.61 -4.38 1.94
N ALA A 345 5.41 -3.11 1.58
CA ALA A 345 4.51 -2.70 0.51
C ALA A 345 4.89 -3.28 -0.85
N MET A 346 6.13 -3.06 -1.30
CA MET A 346 6.61 -3.49 -2.61
C MET A 346 6.69 -5.02 -2.71
N SER A 347 7.07 -5.71 -1.62
CA SER A 347 7.02 -7.18 -1.55
C SER A 347 5.60 -7.71 -1.66
N SER A 348 4.64 -7.07 -0.99
CA SER A 348 3.24 -7.49 -1.02
C SER A 348 2.61 -7.27 -2.39
N MET A 349 2.88 -6.11 -3.01
CA MET A 349 2.51 -5.84 -4.39
C MET A 349 3.12 -6.87 -5.35
N GLY A 350 4.40 -7.19 -5.18
CA GLY A 350 5.09 -8.22 -5.96
C GLY A 350 4.41 -9.58 -5.89
N ASP A 351 4.09 -10.05 -4.68
CA ASP A 351 3.39 -11.32 -4.47
C ASP A 351 2.02 -11.37 -5.13
N ILE A 352 1.26 -10.27 -5.09
CA ILE A 352 -0.05 -10.17 -5.76
C ILE A 352 0.14 -10.24 -7.28
N LEU A 353 1.03 -9.42 -7.83
CA LEU A 353 1.27 -9.34 -9.27
C LEU A 353 1.75 -10.69 -9.83
N PHE A 354 2.66 -11.37 -9.13
CA PHE A 354 3.13 -12.70 -9.55
C PHE A 354 1.98 -13.72 -9.65
N ALA A 355 1.11 -13.79 -8.64
CA ALA A 355 -0.04 -14.69 -8.69
C ALA A 355 -0.98 -14.32 -9.84
N ARG A 356 -1.32 -13.03 -9.99
CA ARG A 356 -2.31 -12.59 -10.98
C ARG A 356 -1.83 -12.71 -12.43
N THR A 357 -0.56 -12.47 -12.69
CA THR A 357 0.03 -12.66 -14.04
C THR A 357 0.09 -14.13 -14.45
N ARG A 358 0.19 -15.04 -13.47
CA ARG A 358 0.13 -16.50 -13.68
C ARG A 358 -1.28 -17.09 -13.67
N PHE A 359 -2.29 -16.23 -13.62
CA PHE A 359 -3.69 -16.61 -13.52
C PHE A 359 -4.05 -17.40 -12.24
N GLU A 360 -3.20 -17.34 -11.22
CA GLU A 360 -3.36 -18.01 -9.94
C GLU A 360 -4.27 -17.21 -8.98
N GLU A 361 -4.94 -17.93 -8.09
CA GLU A 361 -5.64 -17.32 -6.95
C GLU A 361 -4.68 -17.18 -5.78
N ILE A 362 -4.86 -16.11 -4.99
CA ILE A 362 -4.08 -15.90 -3.77
C ILE A 362 -4.77 -16.68 -2.65
N GLU A 363 -4.05 -17.59 -2.01
CA GLU A 363 -4.58 -18.35 -0.89
C GLU A 363 -5.03 -17.41 0.26
N PRO A 364 -6.15 -17.69 0.95
CA PRO A 364 -6.66 -16.83 2.01
C PRO A 364 -5.62 -16.54 3.11
N CYS A 365 -4.85 -17.55 3.52
CA CYS A 365 -3.80 -17.38 4.52
C CYS A 365 -2.68 -16.44 4.04
N LYS A 366 -2.31 -16.51 2.74
CA LYS A 366 -1.35 -15.56 2.16
C LYS A 366 -1.94 -14.16 2.11
N ALA A 367 -3.21 -14.01 1.72
CA ALA A 367 -3.89 -12.72 1.72
C ALA A 367 -3.91 -12.07 3.11
N ASP A 368 -4.16 -12.84 4.18
CA ASP A 368 -4.12 -12.36 5.57
C ASP A 368 -2.72 -11.88 5.99
N LEU A 369 -1.67 -12.57 5.54
CA LEU A 369 -0.29 -12.17 5.80
C LEU A 369 0.07 -10.86 5.08
N LEU A 370 -0.33 -10.72 3.82
CA LEU A 370 -0.14 -9.50 3.04
C LEU A 370 -0.87 -8.31 3.66
N GLU A 371 -2.14 -8.50 4.04
CA GLU A 371 -2.94 -7.49 4.73
C GLU A 371 -2.26 -7.07 6.05
N SER A 372 -1.82 -8.03 6.84
CA SER A 372 -1.12 -7.76 8.11
C SER A 372 0.17 -6.96 7.90
N ALA A 373 0.97 -7.29 6.89
CA ALA A 373 2.19 -6.55 6.55
C ALA A 373 1.88 -5.11 6.15
N LEU A 374 0.88 -4.91 5.29
CA LEU A 374 0.46 -3.59 4.81
C LEU A 374 -0.14 -2.73 5.93
N ASN A 375 -0.86 -3.34 6.87
CA ASN A 375 -1.36 -2.65 8.06
C ASN A 375 -0.19 -2.14 8.93
N ARG A 376 0.82 -2.97 9.20
CA ARG A 376 2.01 -2.54 9.96
C ARG A 376 2.78 -1.43 9.25
N ALA A 377 2.91 -1.53 7.93
CA ALA A 377 3.54 -0.48 7.13
C ALA A 377 2.78 0.85 7.19
N LEU A 378 1.45 0.82 7.18
CA LEU A 378 0.59 2.00 7.29
C LEU A 378 0.62 2.66 8.67
N VAL A 379 0.81 1.90 9.75
CA VAL A 379 1.08 2.47 11.08
C VAL A 379 2.32 3.37 11.04
N SER A 380 3.37 2.93 10.34
CA SER A 380 4.62 3.69 10.21
C SER A 380 4.52 4.86 9.21
N MET A 381 3.69 4.72 8.17
CA MET A 381 3.54 5.72 7.10
C MET A 381 2.06 5.99 6.75
N PRO A 382 1.28 6.61 7.66
CA PRO A 382 -0.17 6.75 7.53
C PRO A 382 -0.61 7.76 6.46
N LYS A 383 0.33 8.46 5.83
CA LYS A 383 0.07 9.43 4.75
C LYS A 383 0.60 8.97 3.39
N SER A 384 0.92 7.68 3.24
CA SER A 384 1.47 7.12 2.01
C SER A 384 0.36 6.74 1.03
N ASP A 385 0.20 7.50 -0.05
CA ASP A 385 -0.69 7.19 -1.17
C ASP A 385 -0.46 5.77 -1.73
N TYR A 386 0.81 5.38 -1.87
CA TYR A 386 1.23 4.08 -2.37
C TYR A 386 0.77 2.92 -1.49
N LEU A 387 0.96 3.02 -0.17
CA LEU A 387 0.59 1.95 0.75
C LEU A 387 -0.92 1.68 0.74
N PHE A 388 -1.72 2.74 0.71
CA PHE A 388 -3.18 2.58 0.57
C PHE A 388 -3.55 1.94 -0.77
N ALA A 389 -2.92 2.34 -1.87
CA ALA A 389 -3.18 1.70 -3.16
C ALA A 389 -2.85 0.20 -3.14
N VAL A 390 -1.66 -0.18 -2.63
CA VAL A 390 -1.26 -1.60 -2.55
C VAL A 390 -2.17 -2.41 -1.62
N ARG A 391 -2.61 -1.84 -0.49
CA ARG A 391 -3.59 -2.52 0.38
C ARG A 391 -4.96 -2.63 -0.26
N GLY A 392 -5.39 -1.62 -1.03
CA GLY A 392 -6.58 -1.72 -1.89
C GLY A 392 -6.48 -2.87 -2.89
N MET A 393 -5.30 -3.06 -3.50
CA MET A 393 -5.02 -4.18 -4.41
C MET A 393 -5.04 -5.54 -3.69
N CYS A 394 -4.53 -5.61 -2.45
CA CYS A 394 -4.61 -6.78 -1.59
C CYS A 394 -6.07 -7.15 -1.26
N PHE A 395 -6.89 -6.16 -0.90
CA PHE A 395 -8.32 -6.38 -0.67
C PHE A 395 -9.05 -6.85 -1.93
N LEU A 396 -8.72 -6.28 -3.10
CA LEU A 396 -9.30 -6.67 -4.38
C LEU A 396 -8.97 -8.12 -4.73
N PHE A 397 -7.68 -8.45 -4.87
CA PHE A 397 -7.27 -9.74 -5.41
C PHE A 397 -7.11 -10.85 -4.36
N GLY A 398 -6.66 -10.50 -3.15
CA GLY A 398 -6.42 -11.46 -2.08
C GLY A 398 -7.68 -11.79 -1.29
N LYS A 399 -8.50 -10.78 -0.99
CA LYS A 399 -9.66 -10.91 -0.10
C LYS A 399 -11.00 -10.88 -0.83
N LYS A 400 -11.02 -10.39 -2.08
CA LYS A 400 -12.24 -10.10 -2.85
C LYS A 400 -13.22 -9.21 -2.07
N ASP A 401 -12.68 -8.32 -1.23
CA ASP A 401 -13.43 -7.32 -0.48
C ASP A 401 -13.41 -5.99 -1.25
N PHE A 402 -14.38 -5.83 -2.13
CA PHE A 402 -14.49 -4.66 -3.00
C PHE A 402 -14.76 -3.36 -2.21
N LYS A 403 -15.45 -3.45 -1.06
CA LYS A 403 -15.75 -2.29 -0.21
C LYS A 403 -14.46 -1.73 0.39
N SER A 404 -13.64 -2.59 1.00
CA SER A 404 -12.36 -2.19 1.58
C SER A 404 -11.36 -1.76 0.50
N ALA A 405 -11.34 -2.44 -0.65
CA ALA A 405 -10.52 -2.06 -1.79
C ALA A 405 -10.84 -0.64 -2.28
N LYS A 406 -12.13 -0.33 -2.52
CA LYS A 406 -12.60 0.98 -2.97
C LYS A 406 -12.30 2.08 -1.95
N ARG A 407 -12.52 1.81 -0.65
CA ARG A 407 -12.17 2.74 0.44
C ARG A 407 -10.70 3.15 0.39
N ASP A 408 -9.81 2.17 0.29
CA ASP A 408 -8.37 2.40 0.30
C ASP A 408 -7.90 3.12 -0.97
N CYS A 409 -8.46 2.80 -2.14
CA CYS A 409 -8.18 3.54 -3.38
C CYS A 409 -8.63 5.00 -3.28
N HIS A 410 -9.83 5.27 -2.75
CA HIS A 410 -10.28 6.65 -2.53
C HIS A 410 -9.42 7.39 -1.50
N HIS A 411 -8.96 6.72 -0.45
CA HIS A 411 -8.04 7.34 0.51
C HIS A 411 -6.68 7.69 -0.12
N SER A 412 -6.13 6.78 -0.92
CA SER A 412 -4.92 7.02 -1.73
C SER A 412 -5.08 8.26 -2.61
N LEU A 413 -6.19 8.35 -3.35
CA LEU A 413 -6.48 9.47 -4.24
C LEU A 413 -6.83 10.77 -3.49
N LYS A 414 -7.34 10.69 -2.26
CA LYS A 414 -7.52 11.88 -1.40
C LYS A 414 -6.17 12.45 -0.96
N LEU A 415 -5.18 11.59 -0.67
CA LEU A 415 -3.82 12.01 -0.33
C LEU A 415 -3.09 12.57 -1.55
N ASN A 416 -3.21 11.89 -2.69
CA ASN A 416 -2.59 12.28 -3.95
C ASN A 416 -3.58 12.07 -5.12
N PRO A 417 -4.32 13.11 -5.52
CA PRO A 417 -5.32 13.03 -6.60
C PRO A 417 -4.76 12.61 -7.95
N THR A 418 -3.46 12.84 -8.19
CA THR A 418 -2.80 12.53 -9.46
C THR A 418 -2.10 11.17 -9.39
N TYR A 419 -2.33 10.38 -8.33
CA TYR A 419 -1.68 9.09 -8.19
C TYR A 419 -2.24 8.04 -9.15
N TYR A 420 -1.51 7.86 -10.26
CA TYR A 420 -1.89 7.01 -11.38
C TYR A 420 -2.23 5.57 -10.98
N PHE A 421 -1.35 4.92 -10.21
CA PHE A 421 -1.52 3.51 -9.86
C PHE A 421 -2.73 3.26 -8.95
N GLY A 422 -2.99 4.16 -7.99
CA GLY A 422 -4.20 4.09 -7.16
C GLY A 422 -5.49 4.21 -7.99
N ARG A 423 -5.46 5.04 -9.04
CA ARG A 423 -6.59 5.21 -9.97
C ARG A 423 -6.79 3.99 -10.88
N LEU A 424 -5.72 3.35 -11.34
CA LEU A 424 -5.81 2.09 -12.06
C LEU A 424 -6.43 0.98 -11.21
N ILE A 425 -6.04 0.84 -9.95
CA ILE A 425 -6.62 -0.16 -9.06
C ILE A 425 -8.11 0.12 -8.84
N LEU A 426 -8.50 1.40 -8.67
CA LEU A 426 -9.92 1.77 -8.57
C LEU A 426 -10.72 1.30 -9.79
N SER A 427 -10.21 1.51 -11.01
CA SER A 427 -10.89 1.01 -12.23
C SER A 427 -11.05 -0.51 -12.23
N MET A 428 -10.07 -1.27 -11.71
CA MET A 428 -10.18 -2.72 -11.60
C MET A 428 -11.26 -3.14 -10.58
N VAL A 429 -11.41 -2.39 -9.48
CA VAL A 429 -12.49 -2.62 -8.51
C VAL A 429 -13.85 -2.37 -9.17
N GLU A 430 -14.00 -1.27 -9.91
CA GLU A 430 -15.25 -0.89 -10.56
C GLU A 430 -15.65 -1.87 -11.66
N ILE A 431 -14.69 -2.35 -12.47
CA ILE A 431 -14.89 -3.45 -13.43
C ILE A 431 -15.36 -4.72 -12.71
N ALA A 432 -14.73 -5.09 -11.61
CA ALA A 432 -15.12 -6.29 -10.85
C ALA A 432 -16.53 -6.18 -10.23
N GLU A 433 -16.95 -4.96 -9.85
CA GLU A 433 -18.30 -4.67 -9.37
C GLU A 433 -19.36 -4.54 -10.48
N GLY A 434 -18.94 -4.45 -11.75
CA GLY A 434 -19.84 -4.28 -12.90
C GLY A 434 -20.27 -2.84 -13.15
N LYS A 435 -19.56 -1.88 -12.55
CA LYS A 435 -19.80 -0.45 -12.69
C LYS A 435 -18.98 0.09 -13.86
N PHE A 436 -19.33 -0.32 -15.07
CA PHE A 436 -18.53 -0.05 -16.26
C PHE A 436 -18.46 1.45 -16.61
N ASP A 437 -19.56 2.19 -16.45
CA ASP A 437 -19.57 3.65 -16.69
C ASP A 437 -18.62 4.39 -15.73
N ASP A 438 -18.63 4.01 -14.44
CA ASP A 438 -17.71 4.54 -13.43
C ASP A 438 -16.25 4.21 -13.80
N ALA A 439 -15.98 2.96 -14.20
CA ALA A 439 -14.65 2.51 -14.60
C ALA A 439 -14.12 3.26 -15.84
N LEU A 440 -14.97 3.50 -16.84
CA LEU A 440 -14.61 4.28 -18.03
C LEU A 440 -14.27 5.73 -17.64
N ALA A 441 -15.12 6.39 -16.84
CA ALA A 441 -14.84 7.75 -16.36
C ALA A 441 -13.54 7.81 -15.53
N THR A 442 -13.27 6.78 -14.71
CA THR A 442 -12.01 6.66 -13.97
C THR A 442 -10.82 6.53 -14.92
N LEU A 443 -10.91 5.73 -15.98
CA LEU A 443 -9.85 5.51 -16.98
C LEU A 443 -9.62 6.70 -17.93
N GLU A 444 -10.63 7.52 -18.19
CA GLU A 444 -10.51 8.77 -18.94
C GLU A 444 -9.71 9.82 -18.15
N GLN A 445 -9.96 9.94 -16.84
CA GLN A 445 -9.18 10.83 -15.97
C GLN A 445 -7.70 10.45 -15.90
N VAL A 446 -7.39 9.17 -16.12
CA VAL A 446 -6.02 8.65 -16.19
C VAL A 446 -5.33 9.12 -17.48
N GLU A 447 -6.05 9.24 -18.60
CA GLU A 447 -5.53 9.65 -19.90
C GLU A 447 -5.06 11.11 -19.91
N GLY A 448 -5.82 12.01 -19.27
CA GLY A 448 -5.46 13.43 -19.16
C GLY A 448 -4.18 13.70 -18.33
N LEU A 449 -3.72 12.71 -17.56
CA LEU A 449 -2.48 12.79 -16.78
C LEU A 449 -1.28 12.17 -17.53
N ALA A 450 -1.49 11.67 -18.76
CA ALA A 450 -0.57 10.77 -19.43
C ALA A 450 0.13 11.37 -20.65
N THR A 451 1.33 11.87 -20.42
CA THR A 451 2.35 11.96 -21.46
C THR A 451 3.61 11.29 -20.92
N GLU A 452 3.94 10.09 -21.42
CA GLU A 452 5.17 9.30 -21.16
C GLU A 452 5.23 8.41 -19.89
N MET A 453 4.15 7.66 -19.56
CA MET A 453 4.14 6.82 -18.34
C MET A 453 4.26 5.31 -18.58
N SER A 454 5.03 4.64 -17.71
CA SER A 454 5.26 3.18 -17.66
C SER A 454 4.01 2.32 -17.48
N TYR A 455 2.85 2.90 -17.15
CA TYR A 455 1.61 2.16 -16.87
C TYR A 455 0.53 2.30 -17.94
N GLU A 456 0.77 3.04 -19.03
CA GLU A 456 -0.20 3.16 -20.13
C GLU A 456 -0.63 1.80 -20.72
N PRO A 457 0.26 0.80 -20.88
CA PRO A 457 -0.17 -0.54 -21.29
C PRO A 457 -1.20 -1.16 -20.34
N MET A 458 -1.05 -0.95 -19.02
CA MET A 458 -2.00 -1.47 -18.03
C MET A 458 -3.34 -0.74 -18.08
N ARG A 459 -3.35 0.58 -18.33
CA ARG A 459 -4.59 1.34 -18.55
C ARG A 459 -5.36 0.82 -19.75
N GLN A 460 -4.68 0.64 -20.88
CA GLN A 460 -5.30 0.13 -22.11
C GLN A 460 -5.85 -1.28 -21.94
N VAL A 461 -5.17 -2.15 -21.15
CA VAL A 461 -5.72 -3.46 -20.80
C VAL A 461 -6.98 -3.34 -19.94
N ASN A 462 -6.97 -2.49 -18.91
CA ASN A 462 -8.18 -2.25 -18.10
C ASN A 462 -9.34 -1.71 -18.94
N LEU A 463 -9.05 -0.79 -19.87
CA LEU A 463 -10.03 -0.23 -20.81
C LEU A 463 -10.60 -1.32 -21.73
N ALA A 464 -9.74 -2.14 -22.34
CA ALA A 464 -10.16 -3.25 -23.19
C ALA A 464 -11.04 -4.25 -22.42
N VAL A 465 -10.69 -4.60 -21.17
CA VAL A 465 -11.50 -5.46 -20.32
C VAL A 465 -12.85 -4.81 -20.01
N CYS A 466 -12.87 -3.53 -19.64
CA CYS A 466 -14.10 -2.80 -19.35
C CYS A 466 -15.04 -2.76 -20.57
N LEU A 467 -14.51 -2.41 -21.75
CA LEU A 467 -15.28 -2.33 -23.00
C LEU A 467 -15.79 -3.69 -23.46
N TYR A 468 -15.01 -4.75 -23.26
CA TYR A 468 -15.50 -6.11 -23.51
C TYR A 468 -16.70 -6.46 -22.63
N CYS A 469 -16.62 -6.15 -21.33
CA CYS A 469 -17.68 -6.48 -20.38
C CYS A 469 -18.93 -5.62 -20.58
N SER A 470 -18.78 -4.35 -21.01
CA SER A 470 -19.92 -3.49 -21.37
C SER A 470 -20.51 -3.79 -22.75
N GLY A 471 -19.88 -4.66 -23.55
CA GLY A 471 -20.34 -5.09 -24.88
C GLY A 471 -19.91 -4.19 -26.04
N ASP A 472 -19.09 -3.16 -25.80
CA ASP A 472 -18.47 -2.37 -26.87
C ASP A 472 -17.23 -3.09 -27.45
N PHE A 473 -17.51 -4.09 -28.28
CA PHE A 473 -16.45 -4.88 -28.91
C PHE A 473 -15.58 -4.08 -29.88
N GLN A 474 -16.11 -3.03 -30.51
CA GLN A 474 -15.32 -2.18 -31.41
C GLN A 474 -14.35 -1.30 -30.62
N GLY A 475 -14.82 -0.66 -29.55
CA GLY A 475 -13.95 0.07 -28.62
C GLY A 475 -12.90 -0.85 -28.00
N CYS A 476 -13.28 -2.06 -27.60
CA CYS A 476 -12.37 -3.07 -27.07
C CYS A 476 -11.25 -3.41 -28.08
N ALA A 477 -11.58 -3.64 -29.35
CA ALA A 477 -10.59 -3.89 -30.40
C ALA A 477 -9.61 -2.72 -30.57
N ASN A 478 -10.10 -1.48 -30.53
CA ASN A 478 -9.26 -0.27 -30.64
C ASN A 478 -8.32 -0.11 -29.43
N ALA A 479 -8.79 -0.39 -28.22
CA ALA A 479 -7.96 -0.37 -27.02
C ALA A 479 -6.87 -1.47 -27.07
N LEU A 480 -7.22 -2.67 -27.58
CA LEU A 480 -6.27 -3.75 -27.80
C LEU A 480 -5.21 -3.39 -28.84
N ASP A 481 -5.60 -2.72 -29.93
CA ASP A 481 -4.65 -2.22 -30.93
C ASP A 481 -3.65 -1.23 -30.32
N SER A 482 -4.13 -0.31 -29.49
CA SER A 482 -3.29 0.66 -28.80
C SER A 482 -2.24 -0.03 -27.91
N VAL A 483 -2.64 -1.01 -27.08
CA VAL A 483 -1.67 -1.72 -26.23
C VAL A 483 -0.77 -2.67 -27.00
N ILE A 484 -1.23 -3.31 -28.07
CA ILE A 484 -0.39 -4.15 -28.93
C ILE A 484 0.69 -3.32 -29.63
N GLN A 485 0.41 -2.08 -30.02
CA GLN A 485 1.44 -1.18 -30.55
C GLN A 485 2.53 -0.87 -29.52
N LEU A 486 2.15 -0.67 -28.26
CA LEU A 486 3.11 -0.42 -27.17
C LEU A 486 3.86 -1.69 -26.77
N GLN A 487 3.21 -2.86 -26.86
CA GLN A 487 3.67 -4.13 -26.32
C GLN A 487 3.40 -5.30 -27.29
N PRO A 488 4.04 -5.33 -28.47
CA PRO A 488 3.70 -6.29 -29.52
C PRO A 488 4.06 -7.75 -29.17
N GLY A 489 4.94 -7.95 -28.19
CA GLY A 489 5.45 -9.27 -27.80
C GLY A 489 4.57 -10.07 -26.84
N PHE A 490 3.41 -9.56 -26.41
CA PHE A 490 2.57 -10.26 -25.42
C PHE A 490 1.43 -11.03 -26.08
N TRP A 491 1.55 -12.35 -26.05
CA TRP A 491 0.62 -13.28 -26.68
C TRP A 491 -0.83 -13.11 -26.19
N THR A 492 -1.04 -12.82 -24.90
CA THR A 492 -2.38 -12.70 -24.31
C THR A 492 -3.19 -11.56 -24.93
N LEU A 493 -2.54 -10.46 -25.33
CA LEU A 493 -3.19 -9.33 -25.99
C LEU A 493 -3.73 -9.73 -27.38
N HIS A 494 -2.91 -10.44 -28.16
CA HIS A 494 -3.30 -10.97 -29.47
C HIS A 494 -4.39 -12.03 -29.35
N ARG A 495 -4.33 -12.89 -28.33
CA ARG A 495 -5.39 -13.86 -28.04
C ARG A 495 -6.70 -13.17 -27.67
N PHE A 496 -6.64 -12.12 -26.84
CA PHE A 496 -7.80 -11.33 -26.49
C PHE A 496 -8.41 -10.64 -27.72
N LYS A 497 -7.57 -10.04 -28.57
CA LYS A 497 -8.01 -9.44 -29.83
C LYS A 497 -8.70 -10.44 -30.75
N ALA A 498 -8.18 -11.65 -30.87
CA ALA A 498 -8.81 -12.71 -31.67
C ALA A 498 -10.23 -13.06 -31.17
N ILE A 499 -10.43 -13.11 -29.84
CA ILE A 499 -11.74 -13.34 -29.23
C ILE A 499 -12.71 -12.21 -29.59
N VAL A 500 -12.26 -10.95 -29.50
CA VAL A 500 -13.07 -9.76 -29.81
C VAL A 500 -13.42 -9.70 -31.30
N LEU A 501 -12.47 -9.98 -32.19
CA LEU A 501 -12.70 -9.99 -33.64
C LEU A 501 -13.73 -11.05 -34.05
N ARG A 502 -13.73 -12.23 -33.41
CA ARG A 502 -14.79 -13.23 -33.58
C ARG A 502 -16.16 -12.71 -33.19
N LYS A 503 -16.27 -11.91 -32.12
CA LYS A 503 -17.53 -11.27 -31.70
C LYS A 503 -18.01 -10.22 -32.71
N LEU A 504 -17.08 -9.54 -33.39
CA LEU A 504 -17.36 -8.59 -34.46
C LEU A 504 -17.65 -9.26 -35.82
N GLY A 505 -17.43 -10.58 -35.94
CA GLY A 505 -17.67 -11.35 -37.17
C GLY A 505 -16.50 -11.38 -38.15
N ASP A 506 -15.33 -10.83 -37.79
CA ASP A 506 -14.12 -10.84 -38.62
C ASP A 506 -13.26 -12.07 -38.29
N THR A 507 -13.62 -13.21 -38.88
CA THR A 507 -12.97 -14.50 -38.61
C THR A 507 -11.55 -14.59 -39.16
N ASP A 508 -11.27 -13.89 -40.27
CA ASP A 508 -9.97 -13.92 -40.93
C ASP A 508 -8.94 -13.11 -40.12
N ALA A 509 -9.30 -11.91 -39.67
CA ALA A 509 -8.44 -11.13 -38.78
C ALA A 509 -8.27 -11.83 -37.42
N ALA A 510 -9.31 -12.50 -36.91
CA ALA A 510 -9.21 -13.28 -35.68
C ALA A 510 -8.20 -14.43 -35.81
N ALA A 511 -8.23 -15.19 -36.90
CA ALA A 511 -7.29 -16.27 -37.17
C ALA A 511 -5.85 -15.75 -37.30
N ALA A 512 -5.64 -14.60 -37.95
CA ALA A 512 -4.34 -13.96 -38.02
C ALA A 512 -3.82 -13.57 -36.63
N SER A 513 -4.67 -13.01 -35.78
CA SER A 513 -4.32 -12.63 -34.40
C SER A 513 -3.99 -13.85 -33.53
N ASP A 514 -4.73 -14.96 -33.66
CA ASP A 514 -4.40 -16.22 -32.98
C ASP A 514 -3.05 -16.77 -33.42
N ALA A 515 -2.74 -16.75 -34.72
CA ALA A 515 -1.45 -17.23 -35.23
C ALA A 515 -0.27 -16.43 -34.65
N VAL A 516 -0.43 -15.11 -34.48
CA VAL A 516 0.57 -14.27 -33.79
C VAL A 516 0.68 -14.65 -32.33
N ALA A 517 -0.45 -14.82 -31.63
CA ALA A 517 -0.45 -15.24 -30.24
C ALA A 517 0.30 -16.58 -30.06
N ASP A 518 0.11 -17.54 -30.96
CA ASP A 518 0.71 -18.88 -30.89
C ASP A 518 2.20 -18.89 -31.18
N ALA A 519 2.70 -17.97 -31.99
CA ALA A 519 4.12 -17.82 -32.28
C ALA A 519 4.91 -17.11 -31.17
N LEU A 520 4.24 -16.37 -30.28
CA LEU A 520 4.86 -15.58 -29.22
C LEU A 520 5.14 -16.41 -27.95
N SER A 521 6.16 -15.97 -27.19
CA SER A 521 6.49 -16.54 -25.88
C SER A 521 5.30 -16.47 -24.93
N LYS A 522 5.03 -17.58 -24.24
CA LYS A 522 4.00 -17.68 -23.22
C LYS A 522 4.54 -17.28 -21.84
N GLU A 523 5.42 -16.28 -21.76
CA GLU A 523 5.84 -15.74 -20.45
C GLU A 523 4.78 -14.77 -19.90
N PRO A 524 4.57 -14.70 -18.57
CA PRO A 524 3.66 -13.73 -17.97
C PRO A 524 4.17 -12.31 -18.16
N THR A 525 3.23 -11.37 -18.26
CA THR A 525 3.52 -9.93 -18.28
C THR A 525 2.72 -9.24 -17.21
N MET A 526 3.35 -8.28 -16.56
CA MET A 526 2.70 -7.43 -15.56
C MET A 526 1.60 -6.54 -16.08
N PHE A 527 1.62 -6.23 -17.38
CA PHE A 527 0.62 -5.36 -17.96
C PHE A 527 -0.72 -6.08 -18.15
N PHE A 528 -0.74 -7.41 -18.01
CA PHE A 528 -1.94 -8.23 -18.04
C PHE A 528 -2.09 -9.05 -16.75
N LEU A 529 -2.86 -8.52 -15.81
CA LEU A 529 -3.24 -9.23 -14.59
C LEU A 529 -4.55 -9.97 -14.85
N LYS A 530 -4.70 -11.23 -14.42
CA LYS A 530 -5.98 -11.94 -14.47
C LYS A 530 -7.07 -11.08 -13.80
N PRO A 531 -8.04 -10.53 -14.55
CA PRO A 531 -9.03 -9.65 -13.98
C PRO A 531 -10.03 -10.44 -13.13
N LEU A 532 -10.69 -9.75 -12.19
CA LEU A 532 -11.87 -10.29 -11.51
C LEU A 532 -13.09 -9.81 -12.29
N LEU A 533 -13.83 -10.76 -12.86
CA LEU A 533 -15.00 -10.49 -13.71
C LEU A 533 -16.26 -11.15 -13.14
N GLN A 534 -17.41 -10.66 -13.56
CA GLN A 534 -18.70 -11.27 -13.29
C GLN A 534 -18.77 -12.68 -13.91
N ALA A 535 -19.62 -13.53 -13.35
CA ALA A 535 -19.74 -14.94 -13.77
C ALA A 535 -20.05 -15.11 -15.27
N GLU A 536 -20.80 -14.18 -15.86
CA GLU A 536 -21.13 -14.18 -17.29
C GLU A 536 -19.92 -13.99 -18.23
N HIS A 537 -18.80 -13.49 -17.72
CA HIS A 537 -17.56 -13.32 -18.47
C HIS A 537 -16.48 -14.37 -18.14
N ALA A 538 -16.80 -15.41 -17.37
CA ALA A 538 -15.86 -16.46 -16.99
C ALA A 538 -15.17 -17.13 -18.19
N ALA A 539 -15.92 -17.33 -19.29
CA ALA A 539 -15.39 -17.92 -20.52
C ALA A 539 -14.26 -17.09 -21.16
N LEU A 540 -14.23 -15.76 -20.96
CA LEU A 540 -13.11 -14.94 -21.41
C LEU A 540 -11.84 -15.30 -20.64
N LEU A 541 -11.92 -15.45 -19.32
CA LEU A 541 -10.76 -15.77 -18.47
C LEU A 541 -10.18 -17.14 -18.82
N GLU A 542 -11.03 -18.13 -19.07
CA GLU A 542 -10.62 -19.47 -19.51
C GLU A 542 -9.89 -19.43 -20.86
N ALA A 543 -10.37 -18.62 -21.81
CA ALA A 543 -9.76 -18.50 -23.12
C ALA A 543 -8.44 -17.70 -23.13
N LEU A 544 -8.21 -16.86 -22.11
CA LEU A 544 -6.97 -16.10 -21.92
C LEU A 544 -5.96 -16.80 -21.01
N ALA A 545 -6.38 -17.85 -20.32
CA ALA A 545 -5.48 -18.64 -19.49
C ALA A 545 -4.45 -19.37 -20.37
N PRO A 546 -3.20 -19.49 -19.91
CA PRO A 546 -2.17 -20.24 -20.63
C PRO A 546 -2.53 -21.73 -20.65
N THR A 547 -2.26 -22.39 -21.77
CA THR A 547 -2.52 -23.83 -21.95
C THR A 547 -1.48 -24.73 -21.28
N GLU A 548 -0.29 -24.20 -21.00
CA GLU A 548 0.79 -24.87 -20.28
C GLU A 548 1.16 -24.00 -19.08
N GLY A 549 1.32 -24.59 -17.89
CA GLY A 549 1.67 -23.85 -16.67
C GLY A 549 2.99 -23.08 -16.83
N PHE A 550 3.09 -21.91 -16.19
CA PHE A 550 4.26 -21.04 -16.23
C PHE A 550 5.41 -21.53 -15.33
#